data_AF-A0A5E4IDA1-F1
#
_entry.id   AF-A0A5E4IDA1-F1
#
_cell.length_a   1.000
_cell.length_b   1.000
_cell.length_c   1.000
_cell.angle_alpha   90.00
_cell.angle_beta   90.00
_cell.angle_gamma   90.00
#
_symmetry.space_group_name_H-M   'P 1'
#
loop_
_entity.id
_entity.type
_entity.pdbx_description
1 polymer ?
#
loop_
_entity_poly.entity_id
_entity_poly.type
_entity_poly.pdbx_seq_one_letter_code
_entity_poly.pdbx_strand_id
1 'polypeptide(L)'
;MIFEILIIILLIIVNGLLAISEMAVTLSRKSILQQLTKEGSSGAKVAFEFANEPTRLRSAVKIGIVMLGTLVGILGGLILADNLALVLMQINLIALIVSL
;
A
#
# COMPACT_ATOMS: atom_id res chain seq x y z
N MET A 1 2.88 -11.26 19.13
CA MET A 1 3.46 -9.89 19.03
C MET A 1 4.57 -9.74 17.98
N ILE A 2 5.69 -10.48 18.02
CA ILE A 2 6.81 -10.28 17.08
C ILE A 2 6.43 -10.57 15.62
N PHE A 3 5.60 -11.60 15.41
CA PHE A 3 5.20 -12.07 14.09
C PHE A 3 4.27 -11.06 13.39
N GLU A 4 3.35 -10.48 14.15
CA GLU A 4 2.42 -9.44 13.72
C GLU A 4 3.18 -8.17 13.33
N ILE A 5 4.19 -7.77 14.12
CA ILE A 5 5.07 -6.65 13.80
C ILE A 5 5.84 -6.92 12.50
N LEU A 6 6.40 -8.12 12.32
CA LEU A 6 7.09 -8.49 11.08
C LEU A 6 6.18 -8.43 9.86
N ILE A 7 4.93 -8.89 9.98
CA ILE A 7 3.93 -8.81 8.90
C ILE A 7 3.62 -7.35 8.57
N ILE A 8 3.41 -6.49 9.57
CA ILE A 8 3.14 -5.07 9.36
C ILE A 8 4.32 -4.40 8.64
N ILE A 9 5.56 -4.66 9.08
CA ILE A 9 6.77 -4.13 8.43
C ILE A 9 6.85 -4.59 6.96
N LEU A 10 6.59 -5.87 6.70
CA LEU A 10 6.58 -6.40 5.34
C LEU A 10 5.53 -5.69 4.47
N LEU A 11 4.31 -5.51 4.98
CA LEU A 11 3.22 -4.83 4.29
C LEU A 11 3.57 -3.35 4.00
N ILE A 12 4.23 -2.66 4.94
CA ILE A 12 4.73 -1.29 4.74
C ILE A 12 5.77 -1.24 3.62
N ILE A 13 6.73 -2.16 3.62
CA ILE A 13 7.77 -2.23 2.58
C ILE A 13 7.12 -2.46 1.21
N VAL A 14 6.21 -3.43 1.10
CA VAL A 14 5.51 -3.72 -0.16
C VAL A 14 4.74 -2.49 -0.65
N ASN A 15 4.03 -1.79 0.25
CA ASN A 15 3.31 -0.56 -0.11
C ASN A 15 4.26 0.53 -0.62
N GLY A 16 5.40 0.73 0.07
CA GLY A 16 6.45 1.67 -0.34
C GLY A 16 7.03 1.33 -1.71
N LEU A 17 7.31 0.05 -1.99
CA LEU A 17 7.82 -0.39 -3.29
C LEU A 17 6.84 -0.12 -4.42
N LEU A 18 5.54 -0.36 -4.21
CA LEU A 18 4.50 -0.06 -5.19
C LEU A 18 4.41 1.44 -5.48
N ALA A 19 4.40 2.28 -4.44
CA ALA A 19 4.35 3.73 -4.56
C ALA A 19 5.60 4.31 -5.26
N ILE A 20 6.79 3.82 -4.89
CA ILE A 20 8.05 4.24 -5.53
C ILE A 20 8.08 3.84 -7.00
N SER A 21 7.56 2.67 -7.36
CA SER A 21 7.49 2.22 -8.76
C SER A 21 6.60 3.14 -9.61
N GLU A 22 5.43 3.53 -9.11
CA GLU A 22 4.55 4.50 -9.76
C GLU A 22 5.24 5.86 -9.96
N MET A 23 5.89 6.35 -8.89
CA MET A 23 6.56 7.64 -8.88
C MET A 23 7.77 7.65 -9.82
N ALA A 24 8.57 6.58 -9.83
CA ALA A 24 9.72 6.42 -10.71
C ALA A 24 9.34 6.49 -12.18
N VAL A 25 8.25 5.82 -12.58
CA VAL A 25 7.76 5.88 -13.96
C VAL A 25 7.18 7.25 -14.30
N THR A 26 6.44 7.86 -13.36
CA THR A 26 5.83 9.19 -13.56
C THR A 26 6.88 10.31 -13.68
N LEU A 27 7.98 10.21 -12.93
CA LEU A 27 9.08 11.18 -12.97
C LEU A 27 10.07 10.93 -14.11
N SER A 28 10.02 9.76 -14.73
CA SER A 28 10.96 9.40 -15.80
C SER A 28 10.69 10.22 -17.07
N ARG A 29 11.78 10.74 -17.67
CA ARG A 29 11.70 11.41 -18.97
C ARG A 29 11.50 10.38 -20.07
N LYS A 30 10.38 10.48 -20.80
CA LYS A 30 10.03 9.57 -21.89
C LYS A 30 11.13 9.47 -22.96
N SER A 31 11.81 10.57 -23.27
CA SER A 31 12.91 10.60 -24.25
C SER A 31 14.09 9.71 -23.85
N ILE A 32 14.46 9.71 -22.57
CA ILE A 32 15.54 8.88 -22.02
C ILE A 32 15.13 7.41 -22.07
N LEU A 33 13.91 7.09 -21.65
CA LEU A 33 13.38 5.71 -21.71
C LEU A 33 13.32 5.18 -23.15
N GLN A 34 12.93 6.03 -24.11
CA GLN A 34 12.92 5.67 -25.52
C GLN A 34 14.32 5.36 -26.05
N GLN A 35 15.33 6.15 -25.66
CA GLN A 35 16.72 5.89 -26.03
C GLN A 35 17.20 4.56 -25.45
N LEU A 36 17.02 4.33 -24.14
CA LEU A 36 17.41 3.10 -23.47
C LEU A 36 16.72 1.85 -24.05
N THR A 37 15.48 2.01 -24.54
CA THR A 37 14.77 0.95 -25.26
C THR A 37 15.45 0.61 -26.59
N LYS A 38 15.94 1.61 -27.34
CA LYS A 38 16.70 1.40 -28.57
C LYS A 38 18.07 0.75 -28.32
N GLU A 39 18.65 0.99 -27.14
CA GLU A 39 19.89 0.37 -26.67
C GLU A 39 19.69 -1.09 -26.16
N GLY A 40 18.46 -1.61 -26.18
CA GLY A 40 18.16 -3.00 -25.87
C GLY A 40 17.77 -3.27 -24.41
N SER A 41 17.57 -2.23 -23.58
CA SER A 41 17.15 -2.43 -22.19
C SER A 41 15.67 -2.85 -22.11
N SER A 42 15.46 -4.11 -21.72
CA SER A 42 14.12 -4.68 -21.54
C SER A 42 13.32 -3.96 -20.45
N GLY A 43 13.98 -3.56 -19.36
CA GLY A 43 13.35 -2.77 -18.30
C GLY A 43 12.93 -1.37 -18.77
N ALA A 44 13.76 -0.73 -19.61
CA ALA A 44 13.42 0.57 -20.19
C ALA A 44 12.22 0.48 -21.15
N LYS A 45 12.07 -0.64 -21.87
CA LYS A 45 10.90 -0.89 -22.73
C LYS A 45 9.61 -0.89 -21.93
N VAL A 46 9.56 -1.66 -20.84
CA VAL A 46 8.38 -1.75 -19.96
C VAL A 46 8.08 -0.39 -19.31
N ALA A 47 9.11 0.29 -18.80
CA ALA A 47 8.94 1.62 -18.22
C ALA A 47 8.48 2.65 -19.27
N PHE A 48 8.94 2.55 -20.52
CA PHE A 48 8.50 3.41 -21.62
C PHE A 48 7.02 3.19 -21.97
N GLU A 49 6.57 1.93 -22.02
CA GLU A 49 5.16 1.60 -22.23
C GLU A 49 4.28 2.18 -21.12
N PHE A 50 4.65 1.98 -19.84
CA PHE A 50 3.91 2.57 -18.72
C PHE A 50 3.99 4.09 -18.68
N ALA A 51 5.11 4.71 -19.07
CA ALA A 51 5.22 6.16 -19.16
C ALA A 51 4.31 6.75 -20.26
N ASN A 52 4.06 6.00 -21.34
CA ASN A 52 3.13 6.41 -22.39
C ASN A 52 1.67 6.33 -21.98
N GLU A 53 1.29 5.31 -21.19
CA GLU A 53 -0.05 5.15 -20.65
C GLU A 53 -0.01 5.04 -19.10
N PRO A 54 0.30 6.14 -18.39
CA PRO A 54 0.53 6.10 -16.94
C PRO A 54 -0.73 5.69 -16.17
N THR A 55 -1.92 5.90 -16.75
CA THR A 55 -3.20 5.45 -16.19
C THR A 55 -3.20 3.97 -15.82
N ARG A 56 -2.65 3.09 -16.65
CA ARG A 56 -2.63 1.64 -16.37
C ARG A 56 -1.80 1.30 -15.13
N LEU A 57 -0.59 1.85 -15.05
CA LEU A 57 0.29 1.64 -13.90
C LEU A 57 -0.33 2.19 -12.62
N ARG A 58 -0.83 3.44 -12.67
CA ARG A 58 -1.45 4.10 -11.52
C ARG A 58 -2.67 3.32 -11.01
N SER A 59 -3.51 2.81 -11.90
CA SER A 59 -4.67 1.99 -11.51
C SER A 59 -4.24 0.67 -10.86
N ALA A 60 -3.25 -0.03 -11.42
CA ALA A 60 -2.75 -1.29 -10.87
C ALA A 60 -2.12 -1.09 -9.48
N VAL A 61 -1.24 -0.09 -9.33
CA VAL A 61 -0.60 0.25 -8.04
C VAL A 61 -1.65 0.62 -6.99
N LYS A 62 -2.65 1.42 -7.35
CA LYS A 62 -3.69 1.86 -6.42
C LYS A 62 -4.59 0.73 -5.95
N ILE A 63 -4.92 -0.22 -6.83
CA ILE A 63 -5.61 -1.46 -6.44
C ILE A 63 -4.75 -2.24 -5.44
N GLY A 64 -3.45 -2.38 -5.70
CA GLY A 64 -2.52 -3.04 -4.77
C GLY A 64 -2.46 -2.36 -3.40
N ILE A 65 -2.40 -1.02 -3.36
CA ILE A 65 -2.40 -0.24 -2.11
C ILE A 65 -3.69 -0.47 -1.32
N VAL A 66 -4.86 -0.46 -1.98
CA VAL A 66 -6.14 -0.71 -1.32
C VAL A 66 -6.21 -2.13 -0.76
N MET A 67 -5.81 -3.14 -1.55
CA MET A 67 -5.77 -4.53 -1.10
C MET A 67 -4.88 -4.71 0.13
N LEU A 68 -3.67 -4.13 0.11
CA LEU A 68 -2.75 -4.17 1.24
C LEU A 68 -3.34 -3.43 2.46
N GLY A 69 -3.94 -2.26 2.26
CA GLY A 69 -4.59 -1.50 3.33
C GLY A 69 -5.73 -2.26 3.99
N THR A 70 -6.55 -2.96 3.20
CA THR A 70 -7.62 -3.83 3.73
C THR A 70 -7.06 -4.98 4.56
N LEU A 71 -6.00 -5.65 4.09
CA LEU A 71 -5.34 -6.73 4.86
C LEU A 71 -4.77 -6.21 6.19
N VAL A 72 -4.09 -5.06 6.18
CA VAL A 72 -3.60 -4.41 7.40
C VAL A 72 -4.77 -4.07 8.34
N GLY A 73 -5.87 -3.54 7.80
CA GLY A 73 -7.05 -3.19 8.59
C GLY A 73 -7.70 -4.39 9.27
N ILE A 74 -7.82 -5.52 8.57
CA ILE A 74 -8.36 -6.76 9.14
C ILE A 74 -7.44 -7.30 10.24
N LEU A 75 -6.13 -7.43 9.96
CA LEU A 75 -5.16 -7.93 10.93
C LEU A 75 -5.05 -7.02 12.16
N GLY A 76 -4.97 -5.71 11.92
CA GLY A 76 -4.96 -4.70 12.97
C GLY A 76 -6.24 -4.73 13.80
N GLY A 77 -7.41 -4.87 13.16
CA GLY A 77 -8.70 -5.00 13.84
C GLY A 77 -8.76 -6.20 14.78
N LEU A 78 -8.31 -7.38 14.34
CA LEU A 78 -8.27 -8.59 15.18
C LEU A 78 -7.36 -8.42 16.41
N ILE A 79 -6.25 -7.70 16.27
CA ILE A 79 -5.28 -7.49 17.37
C ILE A 79 -5.71 -6.34 18.29
N LEU A 80 -6.31 -5.28 17.75
CA LEU A 80 -6.68 -4.08 18.51
C LEU A 80 -8.08 -4.17 19.13
N ALA A 81 -8.96 -5.05 18.65
CA ALA A 81 -10.35 -5.13 19.11
C ALA A 81 -10.47 -5.23 20.64
N ASP A 82 -9.76 -6.17 21.25
CA ASP A 82 -9.85 -6.42 22.69
C ASP A 82 -9.30 -5.25 23.51
N ASN A 83 -8.15 -4.71 23.10
CA ASN A 83 -7.54 -3.55 23.76
C ASN A 83 -8.43 -2.30 23.65
N LEU A 84 -9.05 -2.11 22.48
CA LEU A 84 -9.97 -1.00 22.25
C LEU A 84 -11.26 -1.16 23.05
N ALA A 85 -11.79 -2.38 23.16
CA ALA A 85 -12.97 -2.67 23.99
C ALA A 85 -12.74 -2.30 25.47
N LEU A 86 -11.57 -2.65 26.02
CA LEU A 86 -11.21 -2.30 27.40
C LEU A 86 -11.16 -0.78 27.63
N VAL A 87 -10.60 -0.03 26.68
CA VAL A 87 -10.56 1.44 26.75
C VAL A 87 -11.97 2.04 26.62
N LEU A 88 -12.79 1.51 25.72
CA LEU A 88 -14.17 1.98 25.51
C LEU A 88 -15.05 1.73 26.74
N MET A 89 -14.86 0.61 27.45
CA MET A 89 -15.59 0.31 28.70
C MET A 89 -15.26 1.29 29.85
N GLN A 90 -14.11 1.95 29.82
CA GLN A 90 -13.75 2.98 30.81
C GLN A 90 -14.46 4.32 30.55
N ILE A 91 -15.08 4.49 29.38
CA ILE A 91 -15.86 5.67 29.05
C ILE A 91 -17.28 5.48 29.62
N ASN A 92 -17.59 6.25 30.67
CA ASN A 92 -18.85 6.16 31.43
C ASN A 92 -20.13 6.15 30.56
N LEU A 93 -20.11 6.84 29.43
CA LEU A 93 -21.25 6.93 28.50
C LEU A 93 -21.49 5.61 27.72
N ILE A 94 -20.42 4.88 27.40
CA ILE A 94 -20.49 3.63 26.64
C ILE A 94 -20.86 2.47 27.57
N ALA A 95 -20.31 2.47 28.79
CA ALA A 95 -20.70 1.50 29.82
C ALA A 95 -22.21 1.53 30.10
N LEU A 96 -22.82 2.73 30.14
CA LEU A 96 -24.26 2.90 30.34
C LEU A 96 -25.10 2.30 29.20
N ILE A 97 -24.70 2.51 27.94
CA ILE A 97 -25.43 2.00 26.76
C ILE A 97 -25.32 0.48 26.64
N VAL A 98 -24.17 -0.10 26.96
CA VAL A 98 -23.95 -1.56 26.88
C VAL A 98 -24.64 -2.29 28.03
N SER A 99 -24.88 -1.62 29.16
CA SER A 99 -25.58 -2.17 30.32
C SER A 99 -27.11 -2.17 30.21
N LEU A 100 -27.68 -1.52 29.18
CA LEU A 100 -29.12 -1.40 28.93
C LEU A 100 -29.57 -2.41 27.87
#